data_AF-A0A352LMK7-F1
#
_entry.id   AF-A0A352LMK7-F1
#
_cell.length_a   1.000
_cell.length_b   1.000
_cell.length_c   1.000
_cell.angle_alpha   90.00
_cell.angle_beta   90.00
_cell.angle_gamma   90.00
#
_symmetry.space_group_name_H-M   'P 1'
#
loop_
_entity.id
_entity.type
_entity.pdbx_description
1 polymer ?
#
loop_
_entity_poly.entity_id
_entity_poly.type
_entity_poly.pdbx_seq_one_letter_code
_entity_poly.pdbx_strand_id
1 'polypeptide(L)'
;MGISMIEVSSLTLIDKTLLSQGEFVEAGEYERLREMQEFVRCLKNETIFLSDHISVPFSARVKLPEQKEELIAGIQKLIDDIPEKELRRFRDEHPLM
;
A
#
# COMPACT_ATOMS: atom_id res chain seq x y z
N MET A 1 -0.47 26.59 -9.55
CA MET A 1 -0.40 25.11 -9.67
C MET A 1 -0.98 24.53 -8.40
N GLY A 2 -1.94 23.61 -8.51
CA GLY A 2 -2.52 22.94 -7.35
C GLY A 2 -1.65 21.76 -6.92
N ILE A 3 -1.55 21.51 -5.62
CA ILE A 3 -0.91 20.30 -5.10
C ILE A 3 -1.90 19.13 -5.18
N SER A 4 -1.45 17.98 -5.65
CA SER A 4 -2.26 16.76 -5.60
C SER A 4 -2.07 16.06 -4.25
N MET A 5 -3.08 15.31 -3.82
CA MET A 5 -2.99 14.49 -2.61
C MET A 5 -3.52 13.09 -2.92
N ILE A 6 -2.77 12.08 -2.50
CA ILE A 6 -3.18 10.68 -2.58
C ILE A 6 -3.07 10.09 -1.17
N GLU A 7 -4.16 9.49 -0.71
CA GLU A 7 -4.23 8.72 0.51
C GLU A 7 -4.35 7.24 0.16
N VAL A 8 -3.44 6.44 0.71
CA VAL A 8 -3.46 4.99 0.61
C VAL A 8 -4.11 4.45 1.87
N SER A 9 -5.34 3.95 1.71
CA SER A 9 -6.11 3.34 2.77
C SER A 9 -5.97 1.83 2.76
N SER A 10 -6.55 1.16 1.77
CA SER A 10 -6.40 -0.27 1.57
C SER A 10 -7.04 -0.73 0.27
N LEU A 11 -6.50 -1.81 -0.29
CA LEU A 11 -7.15 -2.59 -1.35
C LEU A 11 -7.20 -4.04 -0.87
N THR A 12 -8.11 -4.30 0.08
CA THR A 12 -8.29 -5.59 0.72
C THR A 12 -9.68 -6.13 0.45
N LEU A 13 -9.81 -7.44 0.29
CA LEU A 13 -11.09 -8.12 0.17
C LEU A 13 -11.79 -8.18 1.54
N ILE A 14 -12.97 -7.59 1.64
CA ILE A 14 -13.80 -7.65 2.86
C ILE A 14 -14.68 -8.90 2.79
N ASP A 15 -14.65 -9.71 3.86
CA ASP A 15 -15.48 -10.89 4.00
C ASP A 15 -16.97 -10.58 3.81
N LYS A 16 -17.69 -11.51 3.17
CA LYS A 16 -19.15 -11.42 2.90
C LYS A 16 -19.56 -10.32 1.92
N THR A 17 -18.60 -9.73 1.18
CA THR A 17 -18.90 -8.91 0.01
C THR A 17 -19.03 -9.76 -1.26
N LEU A 18 -19.64 -9.22 -2.33
CA LEU A 18 -19.81 -9.94 -3.60
C LEU A 18 -18.49 -10.47 -4.18
N LEU A 19 -17.40 -9.71 -4.04
CA LEU A 19 -16.08 -10.13 -4.51
C LEU A 19 -15.55 -11.34 -3.70
N SER A 20 -15.85 -11.42 -2.40
CA SER A 20 -15.43 -12.56 -1.55
C SER A 20 -16.15 -13.87 -1.87
N GLN A 21 -17.27 -13.80 -2.59
CA GLN A 21 -18.08 -14.96 -2.96
C GLN A 21 -17.87 -15.38 -4.43
N GLY A 22 -17.06 -14.64 -5.19
CA GLY A 22 -16.79 -14.88 -6.60
C GLY A 22 -15.45 -15.59 -6.83
N GLU A 23 -15.00 -15.60 -8.09
CA GLU A 23 -13.69 -16.16 -8.50
C GLU A 23 -12.53 -15.16 -8.31
N PHE A 24 -12.79 -14.02 -7.66
CA PHE A 24 -11.75 -13.02 -7.45
C PHE A 24 -10.67 -13.57 -6.52
N VAL A 25 -9.44 -13.62 -7.01
CA VAL A 25 -8.26 -13.96 -6.22
C VAL A 25 -7.55 -12.67 -5.85
N GLU A 26 -7.48 -12.40 -4.56
CA GLU A 26 -6.79 -11.23 -4.04
C GLU A 26 -5.27 -11.36 -4.21
N ALA A 27 -4.61 -10.25 -4.57
CA ALA A 27 -3.17 -10.17 -4.67
C ALA A 27 -2.45 -10.52 -3.35
N GLY A 28 -1.26 -11.10 -3.49
CA GLY A 28 -0.34 -11.30 -2.36
C GLY A 28 0.16 -9.98 -1.78
N GLU A 29 0.70 -9.99 -0.56
CA GLU A 29 1.19 -8.75 0.05
C GLU A 29 2.45 -8.23 -0.65
N TYR A 30 3.30 -9.12 -1.14
CA TYR A 30 4.47 -8.69 -1.93
C TYR A 30 4.08 -8.07 -3.26
N GLU A 31 3.06 -8.62 -3.93
CA GLU A 31 2.54 -8.05 -5.17
C GLU A 31 1.98 -6.65 -4.93
N ARG A 32 1.12 -6.48 -3.91
CA ARG A 32 0.54 -5.18 -3.55
C ARG A 32 1.61 -4.13 -3.23
N LEU A 33 2.66 -4.49 -2.50
CA LEU A 33 3.76 -3.58 -2.19
C LEU A 33 4.57 -3.21 -3.44
N ARG A 34 4.79 -4.14 -4.38
CA ARG A 34 5.46 -3.85 -5.66
C ARG A 34 4.61 -2.95 -6.56
N GLU A 35 3.31 -3.19 -6.62
CA GLU A 35 2.37 -2.32 -7.33
C GLU A 35 2.35 -0.91 -6.73
N MET A 36 2.43 -0.79 -5.40
CA MET A 36 2.56 0.50 -4.72
C MET A 36 3.83 1.25 -5.13
N GLN A 37 4.97 0.55 -5.17
CA GLN A 37 6.21 1.14 -5.69
C GLN A 37 6.04 1.60 -7.13
N GLU A 38 5.40 0.80 -7.98
CA GLU A 38 5.21 1.14 -9.39
C GLU A 38 4.29 2.35 -9.58
N PHE A 39 3.21 2.42 -8.81
CA PHE A 39 2.35 3.60 -8.73
C PHE A 39 3.15 4.86 -8.36
N VAL A 40 3.95 4.79 -7.30
CA VAL A 40 4.82 5.90 -6.85
C VAL A 40 5.87 6.28 -7.91
N ARG A 41 6.48 5.31 -8.61
CA ARG A 41 7.40 5.57 -9.73
C ARG A 41 6.72 6.38 -10.83
N CYS A 42 5.50 5.99 -11.20
CA CYS A 42 4.70 6.61 -12.25
C CYS A 42 4.19 8.03 -11.89
N LEU A 43 4.12 8.41 -10.61
CA LEU A 43 3.71 9.75 -10.19
C LEU A 43 4.77 10.81 -10.55
N LYS A 44 4.44 11.69 -11.51
CA LYS A 44 5.35 12.76 -11.98
C LYS A 44 5.00 14.15 -11.43
N ASN A 45 3.78 14.33 -10.93
CA ASN A 45 3.29 15.60 -10.41
C ASN A 45 3.69 15.79 -8.94
N GLU A 46 3.70 17.04 -8.50
CA GLU A 46 3.82 17.35 -7.07
C GLU A 46 2.60 16.78 -6.31
N THR A 47 2.88 15.84 -5.42
CA THR A 47 1.86 15.08 -4.71
C THR A 47 2.27 14.89 -3.25
N ILE A 48 1.34 15.11 -2.33
CA ILE A 48 1.44 14.60 -0.96
C ILE A 48 0.91 13.18 -0.94
N PHE A 49 1.77 12.21 -0.62
CA PHE A 49 1.42 10.81 -0.45
C PHE A 49 1.23 10.53 1.04
N LEU A 50 0.07 10.03 1.40
CA LEU A 50 -0.33 9.67 2.76
C LEU A 50 -0.59 8.17 2.85
N SER A 51 -0.04 7.54 3.87
CA SER A 51 -0.36 6.18 4.30
C SER A 51 -0.42 6.20 5.81
N ASP A 52 -1.61 6.12 6.39
CA ASP A 52 -1.85 6.09 7.83
C ASP A 52 -2.92 5.08 8.23
N HIS A 53 -3.46 4.35 7.26
CA HIS A 53 -4.49 3.37 7.50
C HIS A 53 -3.94 2.09 8.13
N ILE A 54 -4.67 1.55 9.10
CA ILE A 54 -4.23 0.46 9.98
C ILE A 54 -3.89 -0.84 9.24
N SER A 55 -4.44 -1.03 8.05
CA SER A 55 -4.19 -2.20 7.21
C SER A 55 -2.98 -2.08 6.28
N VAL A 56 -2.20 -1.00 6.39
CA VAL A 56 -0.94 -0.81 5.64
C VAL A 56 0.23 -1.01 6.59
N PRO A 57 1.23 -1.84 6.26
CA PRO A 57 2.33 -2.18 7.17
C PRO A 57 3.35 -1.05 7.37
N PHE A 58 3.04 0.19 6.95
CA PHE A 58 3.88 1.37 7.13
C PHE A 58 3.04 2.64 7.19
N SER A 59 3.59 3.64 7.89
CA SER A 59 3.07 5.00 7.85
C SER A 59 3.99 5.91 7.06
N ALA A 60 3.41 6.76 6.21
CA ALA A 60 4.14 7.72 5.40
C ALA A 60 3.34 9.02 5.23
N ARG A 61 4.04 10.15 5.34
CA ARG A 61 3.59 11.45 4.83
C ARG A 61 4.75 12.06 4.08
N VAL A 62 4.75 11.88 2.77
CA VAL A 62 5.90 12.26 1.93
C VAL A 62 5.49 13.17 0.78
N LYS A 63 6.39 14.08 0.40
CA LYS A 63 6.21 14.95 -0.75
C LYS A 63 6.94 14.36 -1.96
N LEU A 64 6.19 14.05 -3.01
CA LEU A 64 6.72 13.56 -4.28
C LEU A 64 6.92 14.73 -5.25
N PRO A 65 8.00 14.73 -6.07
CA PRO A 65 9.01 13.68 -6.20
C PRO A 65 10.17 13.75 -5.19
N GLU A 66 10.22 14.77 -4.34
CA GLU A 66 11.34 15.06 -3.41
C GLU A 66 11.77 13.85 -2.56
N GLN A 67 10.81 13.10 -2.02
CA GLN A 67 11.03 11.94 -1.15
C GLN A 67 10.67 10.61 -1.84
N LYS A 68 10.61 10.59 -3.17
CA LYS A 68 10.15 9.42 -3.94
C LYS A 68 11.00 8.18 -3.68
N GLU A 69 12.32 8.31 -3.83
CA GLU A 69 13.24 7.17 -3.70
C GLU A 69 13.28 6.64 -2.27
N GLU A 70 13.14 7.51 -1.27
CA GLU A 70 13.03 7.13 0.14
C GLU A 70 11.79 6.26 0.40
N LEU A 71 10.62 6.66 -0.15
CA LEU A 71 9.40 5.86 -0.05
C LEU A 71 9.54 4.50 -0.73
N ILE A 72 10.10 4.46 -1.94
CA ILE A 72 10.29 3.21 -2.70
C ILE A 72 11.24 2.26 -1.95
N ALA A 73 12.36 2.79 -1.44
CA ALA A 73 13.32 2.01 -0.66
C ALA A 73 12.73 1.52 0.66
N GLY A 74 11.93 2.34 1.34
CA GLY A 74 11.19 1.95 2.54
C GLY A 74 10.25 0.77 2.28
N ILE A 75 9.47 0.83 1.19
CA ILE A 75 8.60 -0.28 0.78
C ILE A 75 9.43 -1.52 0.41
N GLN A 76 10.56 -1.35 -0.27
CA GLN A 76 11.44 -2.48 -0.63
C GLN A 76 11.96 -3.20 0.61
N LYS A 77 12.37 -2.44 1.63
CA LYS A 77 12.84 -3.00 2.89
C LYS A 77 11.79 -3.86 3.57
N LEU A 78 10.50 -3.50 3.51
CA LEU A 78 9.42 -4.33 4.04
C LEU A 78 9.31 -5.67 3.30
N ILE A 79 9.45 -5.64 1.97
CA ILE A 79 9.43 -6.85 1.13
C ILE A 79 10.63 -7.76 1.48
N ASP A 80 11.81 -7.16 1.68
CA ASP A 80 13.05 -7.90 1.92
C ASP A 80 13.15 -8.46 3.36
N ASP A 81 12.69 -7.70 4.36
CA ASP A 81 12.88 -8.03 5.78
C ASP A 81 11.71 -8.84 6.38
N ILE A 82 10.49 -8.71 5.82
CA ILE A 82 9.28 -9.30 6.41
C ILE A 82 8.75 -10.43 5.54
N PRO A 83 8.63 -11.68 6.05
CA PRO A 83 8.03 -12.78 5.31
C PRO A 83 6.58 -12.48 4.91
N GLU A 84 6.17 -12.85 3.70
CA GLU A 84 4.82 -12.57 3.18
C GLU A 84 3.69 -13.05 4.09
N LYS A 85 3.86 -14.21 4.73
CA LYS A 85 2.90 -14.75 5.71
C LYS A 85 2.69 -13.83 6.92
N GLU A 86 3.71 -13.08 7.32
CA GLU A 86 3.66 -12.16 8.45
C GLU A 86 2.96 -10.86 8.04
N LEU A 87 3.19 -10.38 6.81
CA LEU A 87 2.44 -9.27 6.23
C LEU A 87 0.96 -9.61 6.09
N ARG A 88 0.63 -10.82 5.61
CA ARG A 88 -0.75 -11.30 5.54
C ARG A 88 -1.38 -11.35 6.93
N ARG A 89 -0.67 -11.91 7.92
CA ARG A 89 -1.16 -11.97 9.30
C ARG A 89 -1.40 -10.57 9.89
N PHE A 90 -0.47 -9.63 9.68
CA PHE A 90 -0.64 -8.23 10.12
C PHE A 90 -1.95 -7.65 9.60
N ARG A 91 -2.27 -7.89 8.33
CA ARG A 91 -3.50 -7.39 7.72
C ARG A 91 -4.76 -8.06 8.28
N ASP A 92 -4.72 -9.37 8.49
CA ASP A 92 -5.85 -10.12 9.04
C ASP A 92 -6.15 -9.75 10.51
N GLU A 93 -5.12 -9.33 11.25
CA GLU A 93 -5.23 -8.79 12.63
C GLU A 93 -5.75 -7.35 12.68
N HIS A 94 -5.69 -6.62 11.57
CA HIS A 94 -6.15 -5.23 11.44
C HIS A 94 -7.20 -5.08 10.31
N PRO A 95 -8.33 -5.79 10.39
CA PRO A 95 -9.33 -5.79 9.33
C PRO A 95 -10.02 -4.42 9.22
N LEU A 96 -10.41 -4.08 7.99
CA LEU A 96 -11.29 -2.95 7.70
C LEU A 96 -12.64 -3.21 8.39
N MET A 97 -12.95 -2.47 9.47
CA MET A 97 -14.28 -2.44 10.10
C MET A 97 -15.13 -1.33 9.51
#